data_AF-A0A3P6RAI6-F1
#
_entry.id   AF-A0A3P6RAI6-F1
#
_cell.length_a   1.000
_cell.length_b   1.000
_cell.length_c   1.000
_cell.angle_alpha   90.00
_cell.angle_beta   90.00
_cell.angle_gamma   90.00
#
_symmetry.space_group_name_H-M   'P 1'
#
loop_
_entity.id
_entity.type
_entity.pdbx_description
1 polymer ?
#
loop_
_entity_poly.entity_id
_entity_poly.type
_entity_poly.pdbx_seq_one_letter_code
_entity_poly.pdbx_strand_id
1 'polypeptide(L)'
;MELIRMSIKDDDGMVSNELKIAVGAMEIADKVVEDVMTKLADVFMIPDTTILNTKTVAEIVRMGYTRIPVYSDGDKNNVTDLLFVKDLALLDPDDNFTVKTVCGYHKHPVKFVFNDTPLSILLEAFKKGEGHLAMVKQLNNAEDHDPTYELVGVVTLEDIVEEILQAEINDEFDIVSDNVNKIKRKNLQVNI
;
A
#
# COMPACT_ATOMS: atom_id res chain seq x y z
N MET A 1 -0.83 -28.87 -5.41
CA MET A 1 0.24 -27.86 -5.40
C MET A 1 1.63 -28.50 -5.32
N GLU A 2 1.91 -29.38 -4.35
CA GLU A 2 3.19 -30.12 -4.24
C GLU A 2 3.62 -30.89 -5.50
N LEU A 3 2.66 -31.54 -6.18
CA LEU A 3 2.93 -32.34 -7.39
C LEU A 3 3.41 -31.49 -8.60
N ILE A 4 3.00 -30.22 -8.69
CA ILE A 4 3.47 -29.29 -9.74
C ILE A 4 4.89 -28.82 -9.41
N ARG A 5 5.16 -28.53 -8.13
CA ARG A 5 6.49 -28.14 -7.64
C ARG A 5 7.53 -29.27 -7.78
N MET A 6 7.13 -30.53 -7.67
CA MET A 6 8.02 -31.70 -7.82
C MET A 6 8.35 -32.07 -9.27
N SER A 7 7.52 -31.71 -10.24
CA SER A 7 7.62 -32.25 -11.61
C SER A 7 8.44 -31.38 -12.58
N ILE A 8 8.90 -30.20 -12.16
CA ILE A 8 9.41 -29.17 -13.08
C ILE A 8 10.59 -28.43 -12.45
N LYS A 9 11.69 -29.17 -12.26
CA LYS A 9 13.02 -28.57 -12.14
C LYS A 9 13.63 -28.59 -13.53
N ASP A 10 14.04 -27.43 -14.05
CA ASP A 10 14.92 -27.41 -15.22
C ASP A 10 16.26 -28.11 -14.87
N ASP A 11 17.10 -28.39 -15.87
CA ASP A 11 18.39 -29.12 -15.73
C ASP A 11 19.35 -28.50 -14.67
N ASP A 12 19.08 -27.25 -14.23
CA ASP A 12 19.81 -26.49 -13.21
C ASP A 12 19.06 -26.34 -11.86
N GLY A 13 17.91 -27.00 -11.70
CA GLY A 13 17.14 -27.01 -10.45
C GLY A 13 16.30 -25.75 -10.16
N MET A 14 16.29 -24.77 -11.07
CA MET A 14 15.45 -23.56 -10.95
C MET A 14 14.06 -23.76 -11.59
N VAL A 15 13.05 -23.17 -10.96
CA VAL A 15 11.68 -23.04 -11.49
C VAL A 15 11.65 -21.86 -12.45
N SER A 16 11.10 -22.04 -13.66
CA SER A 16 10.96 -20.94 -14.63
C SER A 16 10.12 -19.79 -14.06
N ASN A 17 10.45 -18.56 -14.45
CA ASN A 17 9.75 -17.37 -13.93
C ASN A 17 8.26 -17.38 -14.32
N GLU A 18 7.92 -17.90 -15.49
CA GLU A 18 6.54 -18.08 -15.95
C GLU A 18 5.76 -19.01 -15.02
N LEU A 19 6.41 -20.09 -14.53
CA LEU A 19 5.79 -21.01 -13.60
C LEU A 19 5.63 -20.40 -12.21
N LYS A 20 6.58 -19.57 -11.75
CA LYS A 20 6.41 -18.81 -10.50
C LYS A 20 5.21 -17.89 -10.55
N ILE A 21 5.05 -17.15 -11.65
CA ILE A 21 3.91 -16.26 -11.86
C ILE A 21 2.60 -17.06 -11.88
N ALA A 22 2.57 -18.20 -12.58
CA ALA A 22 1.39 -19.05 -12.63
C ALA A 22 1.01 -19.58 -11.23
N VAL A 23 2.00 -19.99 -10.43
CA VAL A 23 1.78 -20.44 -9.05
C VAL A 23 1.30 -19.29 -8.15
N GLY A 24 1.94 -18.12 -8.21
CA GLY A 24 1.53 -16.94 -7.43
C GLY A 24 0.09 -16.51 -7.75
N ALA A 25 -0.27 -16.49 -9.03
CA ALA A 25 -1.65 -16.20 -9.47
C ALA A 25 -2.67 -17.22 -8.93
N MET A 26 -2.30 -18.50 -8.81
CA MET A 26 -3.17 -19.52 -8.20
C MET A 26 -3.28 -19.34 -6.69
N GLU A 27 -2.19 -19.01 -6.00
CA GLU A 27 -2.16 -18.85 -4.54
C GLU A 27 -2.96 -17.64 -4.05
N ILE A 28 -3.12 -16.59 -4.87
CA ILE A 28 -3.95 -15.42 -4.53
C ILE A 28 -5.41 -15.75 -4.29
N ALA A 29 -5.92 -16.83 -4.88
CA ALA A 29 -7.29 -17.28 -4.63
C ALA A 29 -7.53 -17.63 -3.15
N ASP A 30 -6.48 -18.03 -2.43
CA ASP A 30 -6.53 -18.47 -1.04
C ASP A 30 -6.03 -17.40 -0.05
N LYS A 31 -5.57 -16.23 -0.54
CA LYS A 31 -5.02 -15.14 0.29
C LYS A 31 -6.03 -14.04 0.58
N VAL A 32 -5.84 -13.40 1.74
CA VAL A 32 -6.60 -12.23 2.19
C VAL A 32 -5.71 -11.00 2.32
N VAL A 33 -6.33 -9.84 2.50
CA VAL A 33 -5.63 -8.55 2.67
C VAL A 33 -4.59 -8.59 3.80
N GLU A 34 -4.89 -9.26 4.92
CA GLU A 34 -3.98 -9.37 6.06
C GLU A 34 -2.63 -10.01 5.72
N ASP A 35 -2.59 -10.89 4.72
CA ASP A 35 -1.37 -11.63 4.32
C ASP A 35 -0.32 -10.71 3.66
N VAL A 36 -0.77 -9.59 3.08
CA VAL A 36 0.06 -8.72 2.22
C VAL A 36 0.10 -7.26 2.67
N MET A 37 -0.78 -6.86 3.59
CA MET A 37 -0.90 -5.46 3.98
C MET A 37 0.37 -4.92 4.65
N THR A 38 0.66 -3.65 4.38
CA THR A 38 1.63 -2.88 5.16
C THR A 38 1.00 -2.50 6.50
N LYS A 39 1.63 -2.87 7.61
CA LYS A 39 1.12 -2.59 8.97
C LYS A 39 1.09 -1.08 9.24
N LEU A 40 0.09 -0.60 9.97
CA LEU A 40 -0.13 0.83 10.23
C LEU A 40 1.09 1.56 10.82
N ALA A 41 1.90 0.86 11.63
CA ALA A 41 3.12 1.40 12.22
C ALA A 41 4.17 1.84 11.18
N ASP A 42 4.15 1.23 9.99
CA ASP A 42 5.08 1.50 8.89
C ASP A 42 4.47 2.41 7.82
N VAL A 43 3.19 2.82 7.98
CA VAL A 43 2.51 3.71 7.04
C VAL A 43 2.86 5.16 7.35
N PHE A 44 3.40 5.85 6.34
CA PHE A 44 3.54 7.30 6.39
C PHE A 44 2.17 7.97 6.21
N MET A 45 1.77 8.77 7.19
CA MET A 45 0.49 9.47 7.22
C MET A 45 0.70 10.92 7.66
N ILE A 46 -0.20 11.81 7.25
CA ILE A 46 -0.09 13.25 7.53
C ILE A 46 -1.38 13.76 8.21
N PRO A 47 -1.29 14.60 9.26
CA PRO A 47 -2.48 15.20 9.84
C PRO A 47 -3.09 16.26 8.91
N ASP A 48 -4.42 16.38 8.92
CA ASP A 48 -5.18 17.33 8.08
C ASP A 48 -4.78 18.80 8.29
N THR A 49 -4.30 19.13 9.48
CA THR A 49 -3.78 20.45 9.90
C THR A 49 -2.40 20.79 9.34
N THR A 50 -1.72 19.87 8.66
CA THR A 50 -0.37 20.10 8.12
C THR A 50 -0.38 21.21 7.09
N ILE A 51 0.56 22.17 7.22
CA ILE A 51 0.74 23.28 6.27
C ILE A 51 1.68 22.86 5.15
N LEU A 52 1.22 22.99 3.90
CA LEU A 52 1.93 22.65 2.68
C LEU A 52 2.84 23.80 2.21
N ASN A 53 3.80 24.17 3.05
CA ASN A 53 4.86 25.10 2.67
C ASN A 53 5.99 24.39 1.90
N THR A 54 6.97 25.16 1.40
CA THR A 54 8.08 24.64 0.57
C THR A 54 8.83 23.49 1.22
N LYS A 55 9.06 23.55 2.54
CA LYS A 55 9.78 22.51 3.28
C LYS A 55 8.95 21.23 3.36
N THR A 56 7.67 21.36 3.75
CA THR A 56 6.77 20.21 3.88
C THR A 56 6.53 19.53 2.53
N VAL A 57 6.28 20.31 1.48
CA VAL A 57 6.06 19.77 0.12
C VAL A 57 7.32 19.05 -0.38
N ALA A 58 8.50 19.64 -0.19
CA ALA A 58 9.76 18.99 -0.57
C ALA A 58 10.00 17.69 0.21
N GLU A 59 9.63 17.64 1.49
CA GLU A 59 9.71 16.42 2.30
C GLU A 59 8.76 15.34 1.78
N ILE A 60 7.49 15.69 1.52
CA ILE A 60 6.48 14.78 0.95
C ILE A 60 6.98 14.17 -0.36
N VAL A 61 7.46 15.00 -1.29
CA VAL A 61 7.96 14.54 -2.59
C VAL A 61 9.18 13.62 -2.42
N ARG A 62 10.08 13.95 -1.50
CA ARG A 62 11.29 13.14 -1.25
C ARG A 62 10.98 11.76 -0.68
N MET A 63 9.87 11.59 0.05
CA MET A 63 9.48 10.28 0.59
C MET A 63 9.10 9.26 -0.50
N GLY A 64 8.80 9.71 -1.72
CA GLY A 64 8.55 8.81 -2.86
C GLY A 64 7.13 8.24 -2.94
N TYR A 65 6.31 8.37 -1.88
CA TYR A 65 4.93 7.89 -1.90
C TYR A 65 4.04 8.69 -2.86
N THR A 66 3.19 8.00 -3.62
CA THR A 66 2.26 8.66 -4.55
C THR A 66 0.93 9.06 -3.92
N ARG A 67 0.50 8.32 -2.87
CA ARG A 67 -0.77 8.47 -2.16
C ARG A 67 -0.53 8.38 -0.66
N ILE A 68 -0.94 9.40 0.07
CA ILE A 68 -0.63 9.53 1.50
C ILE A 68 -1.93 9.66 2.29
N PRO A 69 -2.25 8.70 3.19
CA PRO A 69 -3.42 8.80 4.05
C PRO A 69 -3.38 10.04 4.95
N VAL A 70 -4.51 10.73 5.05
CA VAL A 70 -4.67 11.92 5.88
C VAL A 70 -5.63 11.62 7.04
N TYR A 71 -5.21 11.96 8.25
CA TYR A 71 -6.01 11.73 9.46
C TYR A 71 -6.37 13.04 10.17
N SER A 72 -7.49 13.06 10.90
CA SER A 72 -7.94 14.22 11.67
C SER A 72 -7.90 13.99 13.18
N ASP A 73 -8.07 15.06 13.95
CA ASP A 73 -8.22 15.05 15.42
C ASP A 73 -7.05 14.44 16.20
N GLY A 74 -5.89 14.29 15.55
CA GLY A 74 -4.71 13.66 16.13
C GLY A 74 -4.79 12.13 16.24
N ASP A 75 -5.86 11.51 15.76
CA ASP A 75 -6.07 10.07 15.80
C ASP A 75 -5.84 9.44 14.42
N LYS A 76 -4.82 8.58 14.32
CA LYS A 76 -4.50 7.86 13.07
C LYS A 76 -5.59 6.88 12.63
N ASN A 77 -6.48 6.46 13.53
CA ASN A 77 -7.65 5.65 13.15
C ASN A 77 -8.69 6.46 12.38
N ASN A 78 -8.69 7.79 12.55
CA ASN A 78 -9.64 8.69 11.91
C ASN A 78 -9.10 9.22 10.57
N VAL A 79 -8.95 8.32 9.60
CA VAL A 79 -8.55 8.69 8.23
C VAL A 79 -9.74 9.29 7.49
N THR A 80 -9.61 10.54 7.08
CA THR A 80 -10.67 11.31 6.41
C THR A 80 -10.44 11.45 4.91
N ASP A 81 -9.18 11.56 4.49
CA ASP A 81 -8.82 11.91 3.12
C ASP A 81 -7.59 11.14 2.62
N LEU A 82 -7.34 11.22 1.31
CA LEU A 82 -6.15 10.69 0.65
C LEU A 82 -5.49 11.81 -0.16
N LEU A 83 -4.28 12.20 0.24
CA LEU A 83 -3.50 13.20 -0.49
C LEU A 83 -2.76 12.54 -1.65
N PHE A 84 -2.98 13.00 -2.88
CA PHE A 84 -2.20 12.55 -4.03
C PHE A 84 -1.07 13.55 -4.24
N VAL A 85 0.17 13.07 -4.32
CA VAL A 85 1.34 13.97 -4.45
C VAL A 85 1.28 14.82 -5.72
N LYS A 86 0.68 14.30 -6.80
CA LYS A 86 0.47 15.07 -8.03
C LYS A 86 -0.39 16.33 -7.85
N ASP A 87 -1.25 16.37 -6.83
CA ASP A 87 -2.11 17.53 -6.55
C ASP A 87 -1.27 18.73 -6.04
N LEU A 88 -0.07 18.45 -5.52
CA LEU A 88 0.87 19.47 -5.08
C LEU A 88 1.59 20.16 -6.26
N ALA A 89 1.49 19.64 -7.48
CA ALA A 89 2.30 20.10 -8.61
C ALA A 89 2.02 21.55 -9.04
N LEU A 90 0.79 22.03 -8.83
CA LEU A 90 0.37 23.39 -9.19
C LEU A 90 0.15 24.28 -7.96
N LEU A 91 0.47 23.78 -6.77
CA LEU A 91 0.30 24.51 -5.53
C LEU A 91 1.47 25.49 -5.36
N ASP A 92 1.16 26.76 -5.14
CA ASP A 92 2.16 27.73 -4.71
C ASP A 92 2.42 27.52 -3.20
N PRO A 93 3.62 27.11 -2.80
CA PRO A 93 3.90 26.86 -1.37
C PRO A 93 3.81 28.12 -0.50
N ASP A 94 3.86 29.32 -1.10
CA ASP A 94 3.72 30.58 -0.37
C ASP A 94 2.27 30.84 0.08
N ASP A 95 1.28 30.19 -0.53
CA ASP A 95 -0.13 30.26 -0.12
C ASP A 95 -0.39 29.55 1.22
N ASN A 96 0.53 28.69 1.67
CA ASN A 96 0.46 27.97 2.94
C ASN A 96 -0.88 27.25 3.18
N PHE A 97 -1.45 26.65 2.13
CA PHE A 97 -2.65 25.83 2.28
C PHE A 97 -2.43 24.66 3.24
N THR A 98 -3.49 24.31 3.97
CA THR A 98 -3.48 23.08 4.76
C THR A 98 -3.77 21.87 3.87
N VAL A 99 -3.33 20.68 4.29
CA VAL A 99 -3.70 19.42 3.64
C VAL A 99 -5.22 19.28 3.55
N LYS A 100 -5.95 19.66 4.60
CA LYS A 100 -7.42 19.72 4.61
C LYS A 100 -8.00 20.54 3.46
N THR A 101 -7.40 21.69 3.16
CA THR A 101 -7.87 22.57 2.07
C THR A 101 -7.68 21.90 0.71
N VAL A 102 -6.51 21.31 0.47
CA VAL A 102 -6.18 20.64 -0.79
C VAL A 102 -7.03 19.38 -0.99
N CYS A 103 -7.11 18.52 0.03
CA CYS A 103 -7.96 17.34 0.00
C CYS A 103 -9.45 17.70 -0.16
N GLY A 104 -9.91 18.76 0.50
CA GLY A 104 -11.28 19.25 0.37
C GLY A 104 -11.64 19.75 -1.04
N TYR A 105 -10.65 20.17 -1.83
CA TYR A 105 -10.82 20.54 -3.23
C TYR A 105 -10.87 19.32 -4.16
N HIS A 106 -9.89 18.42 -4.04
CA HIS A 106 -9.76 17.27 -4.94
C HIS A 106 -10.72 16.11 -4.61
N LYS A 107 -11.02 15.90 -3.32
CA LYS A 107 -11.97 14.90 -2.80
C LYS A 107 -11.72 13.48 -3.32
N HIS A 108 -10.46 13.04 -3.29
CA HIS A 108 -10.13 11.67 -3.66
C HIS A 108 -10.83 10.70 -2.71
N PRO A 109 -11.46 9.64 -3.24
CA PRO A 109 -12.16 8.67 -2.39
C PRO A 109 -11.17 7.85 -1.56
N VAL A 110 -11.51 7.65 -0.29
CA VAL A 110 -10.80 6.74 0.61
C VAL A 110 -11.52 5.39 0.60
N LYS A 111 -10.84 4.34 0.14
CA LYS A 111 -11.37 2.98 0.16
C LYS A 111 -11.02 2.32 1.49
N PHE A 112 -12.02 1.75 2.16
CA PHE A 112 -11.83 0.90 3.33
C PHE A 112 -12.18 -0.54 3.00
N VAL A 113 -11.38 -1.48 3.49
CA VAL A 113 -11.58 -2.92 3.38
C VAL A 113 -11.32 -3.59 4.73
N PHE A 114 -11.79 -4.81 4.90
CA PHE A 114 -11.49 -5.61 6.09
C PHE A 114 -10.23 -6.45 5.89
N ASN A 115 -9.54 -6.78 6.98
CA ASN A 115 -8.33 -7.61 6.97
C ASN A 115 -8.57 -9.00 6.33
N ASP A 116 -9.78 -9.55 6.49
CA ASP A 116 -10.21 -10.84 5.95
C ASP A 116 -10.76 -10.77 4.51
N THR A 117 -10.72 -9.58 3.87
CA THR A 117 -11.18 -9.43 2.48
C THR A 117 -10.29 -10.26 1.55
N PRO A 118 -10.84 -11.15 0.70
CA PRO A 118 -10.05 -11.90 -0.28
C PRO A 118 -9.33 -11.00 -1.29
N LEU A 119 -8.07 -11.30 -1.60
CA LEU A 119 -7.28 -10.51 -2.54
C LEU A 119 -7.86 -10.48 -3.95
N SER A 120 -8.51 -11.57 -4.39
CA SER A 120 -9.20 -11.64 -5.69
C SER A 120 -10.30 -10.59 -5.83
N ILE A 121 -11.06 -10.32 -4.76
CA ILE A 121 -12.11 -9.30 -4.74
C ILE A 121 -11.49 -7.91 -4.79
N LEU A 122 -10.44 -7.68 -3.99
CA LEU A 122 -9.74 -6.39 -3.95
C LEU A 122 -9.06 -6.06 -5.29
N LEU A 123 -8.42 -7.05 -5.93
CA LEU A 123 -7.80 -6.91 -7.24
C LEU A 123 -8.83 -6.49 -8.31
N GLU A 124 -10.02 -7.10 -8.31
CA GLU A 124 -11.09 -6.72 -9.23
C GLU A 124 -11.59 -5.28 -8.97
N ALA A 125 -11.66 -4.86 -7.71
CA ALA A 125 -12.02 -3.48 -7.36
C ALA A 125 -10.96 -2.47 -7.87
N PHE A 126 -9.67 -2.77 -7.67
CA PHE A 126 -8.57 -1.94 -8.16
C PHE A 126 -8.54 -1.87 -9.69
N LYS A 127 -8.76 -2.99 -10.40
CA LYS A 127 -8.86 -3.02 -11.86
C LYS A 127 -10.00 -2.18 -12.43
N LYS A 128 -11.10 -2.02 -11.68
CA LYS A 128 -12.22 -1.14 -12.05
C LYS A 128 -11.94 0.35 -11.80
N GLY A 129 -10.77 0.69 -11.25
CA GLY A 129 -10.37 2.06 -10.96
C GLY A 129 -10.94 2.59 -9.65
N GLU A 130 -11.38 1.74 -8.71
CA GLU A 130 -11.90 2.15 -7.40
C GLU A 130 -10.79 2.58 -6.40
N GLY A 131 -9.71 3.20 -6.92
CA GLY A 131 -8.47 3.50 -6.19
C GLY A 131 -7.46 2.36 -6.25
N HIS A 132 -6.17 2.65 -5.99
CA HIS A 132 -5.08 1.65 -5.93
C HIS A 132 -4.44 1.55 -4.54
N LEU A 133 -5.04 2.19 -3.54
CA LEU A 133 -4.67 2.11 -2.13
C LEU A 133 -5.97 1.96 -1.33
N ALA A 134 -6.00 1.01 -0.41
CA ALA A 134 -7.10 0.80 0.51
C ALA A 134 -6.61 0.79 1.96
N MET A 135 -7.38 1.40 2.83
CA MET A 135 -7.20 1.38 4.27
C MET A 135 -7.78 0.08 4.84
N VAL A 136 -7.00 -0.64 5.64
CA VAL A 136 -7.41 -1.94 6.18
C VAL A 136 -7.92 -1.77 7.60
N LYS A 137 -9.15 -2.22 7.85
CA LYS A 137 -9.78 -2.25 9.16
C LYS A 137 -9.87 -3.68 9.70
N GLN A 138 -9.73 -3.82 11.02
CA GLN A 138 -9.98 -5.06 11.73
C GLN A 138 -10.98 -4.81 12.84
N LEU A 139 -11.84 -5.80 13.11
CA LEU A 139 -12.76 -5.73 14.23
C LEU A 139 -11.99 -6.01 15.52
N ASN A 140 -11.95 -5.03 16.41
CA ASN A 140 -11.47 -5.20 17.78
C ASN A 140 -12.66 -5.50 18.70
N ASN A 141 -12.71 -6.74 19.19
CA ASN A 141 -13.67 -7.20 20.18
C ASN A 141 -12.99 -7.20 21.56
N ALA A 142 -12.89 -6.03 22.18
CA ALA A 142 -12.47 -5.94 23.57
C ALA A 142 -13.63 -6.44 24.47
N GLU A 143 -13.33 -7.31 25.44
CA GLU A 143 -14.37 -7.97 26.27
C GLU A 143 -15.24 -6.98 27.09
N ASP A 144 -14.75 -5.77 27.33
CA ASP A 144 -15.39 -4.74 28.16
C ASP A 144 -16.02 -3.57 27.37
N HIS A 145 -15.96 -3.58 26.03
CA HIS A 145 -16.48 -2.49 25.20
C HIS A 145 -17.21 -2.99 23.95
N ASP A 146 -18.06 -2.14 23.38
CA ASP A 146 -18.69 -2.44 22.10
C ASP A 146 -17.63 -2.67 21.01
N PRO A 147 -17.84 -3.63 20.09
CA PRO A 147 -16.92 -3.88 19.00
C PRO A 147 -16.60 -2.61 18.21
N THR A 148 -15.32 -2.32 18.03
CA THR A 148 -14.85 -1.17 17.26
C THR A 148 -14.03 -1.62 16.06
N TYR A 149 -14.03 -0.81 15.00
CA TYR A 149 -13.18 -1.04 13.86
C TYR A 149 -11.92 -0.21 14.00
N GLU A 150 -10.78 -0.88 14.11
CA GLU A 150 -9.47 -0.23 14.21
C GLU A 150 -8.77 -0.28 12.86
N LEU A 151 -8.02 0.78 12.57
CA LEU A 151 -7.17 0.80 11.39
C LEU A 151 -5.91 -0.01 11.69
N VAL A 152 -5.62 -1.01 10.86
CA VAL A 152 -4.49 -1.94 11.08
C VAL A 152 -3.39 -1.84 10.01
N GLY A 153 -3.69 -1.20 8.87
CA GLY A 153 -2.72 -1.05 7.80
C GLY A 153 -3.29 -0.45 6.52
N VAL A 154 -2.49 -0.59 5.45
CA VAL A 154 -2.88 -0.26 4.07
C VAL A 154 -2.48 -1.41 3.14
N VAL A 155 -3.18 -1.51 2.02
CA VAL A 155 -2.84 -2.42 0.93
C VAL A 155 -2.96 -1.68 -0.40
N THR A 156 -2.03 -1.94 -1.29
CA THR A 156 -1.94 -1.31 -2.61
C THR A 156 -2.12 -2.33 -3.72
N LEU A 157 -2.31 -1.84 -4.94
CA LEU A 157 -2.32 -2.71 -6.12
C LEU A 157 -0.95 -3.38 -6.32
N GLU A 158 0.14 -2.69 -5.98
CA GLU A 158 1.51 -3.21 -6.10
C GLU A 158 1.71 -4.43 -5.20
N ASP A 159 1.29 -4.37 -3.93
CA ASP A 159 1.40 -5.53 -3.00
C ASP A 159 0.72 -6.79 -3.58
N ILE A 160 -0.45 -6.64 -4.22
CA ILE A 160 -1.16 -7.77 -4.84
C ILE A 160 -0.41 -8.28 -6.08
N VAL A 161 0.18 -7.39 -6.87
CA VAL A 161 0.94 -7.79 -8.08
C VAL A 161 2.26 -8.45 -7.69
N GLU A 162 2.94 -7.99 -6.65
CA GLU A 162 4.15 -8.64 -6.10
C GLU A 162 3.88 -10.08 -5.69
N GLU A 163 2.70 -10.34 -5.09
CA GLU A 163 2.25 -11.70 -4.80
C GLU A 163 1.97 -12.53 -6.05
N ILE A 164 1.46 -11.94 -7.14
CA ILE A 164 1.31 -12.66 -8.41
C ILE A 164 2.68 -13.03 -8.95
N LEU A 165 3.61 -12.06 -8.94
CA LEU A 165 4.92 -12.19 -9.56
C LEU A 165 5.89 -13.01 -8.72
N GLN A 166 5.59 -13.23 -7.44
CA GLN A 166 6.50 -13.84 -6.47
C GLN A 166 7.86 -13.13 -6.45
N ALA A 167 7.82 -11.81 -6.62
CA ALA A 167 8.98 -10.94 -6.75
C ALA A 167 8.60 -9.49 -6.38
N GLU A 168 9.54 -8.80 -5.73
CA GLU A 168 9.42 -7.38 -5.40
C GLU A 168 9.47 -6.51 -6.68
N ILE A 169 8.65 -5.47 -6.69
CA ILE A 169 8.70 -4.42 -7.70
C ILE A 169 9.52 -3.27 -7.13
N ASN A 170 10.59 -2.89 -7.82
CA ASN A 170 11.37 -1.71 -7.46
C ASN A 170 10.86 -0.51 -8.27
N ASP A 171 10.09 0.36 -7.62
CA ASP A 171 9.74 1.67 -8.19
C ASP A 171 10.96 2.60 -8.15
N GLU A 172 11.10 3.48 -9.15
CA GLU A 172 12.16 4.47 -9.26
C GLU A 172 12.27 5.41 -8.04
N PHE A 173 11.18 5.62 -7.30
CA PHE A 173 11.12 6.55 -6.18
C PHE A 173 11.13 5.90 -4.78
N ASP A 174 11.21 4.57 -4.71
CA ASP A 174 11.10 3.83 -3.45
C ASP A 174 12.36 3.93 -2.57
N ILE A 175 12.18 4.33 -1.31
CA ILE A 175 13.23 4.29 -0.28
C ILE A 175 13.27 2.87 0.32
N VAL A 176 13.68 1.91 -0.51
CA VAL A 176 14.16 0.54 -0.23
C VAL A 176 13.81 -0.05 1.14
N SER A 177 12.60 -0.60 1.28
CA SER A 177 12.18 -1.43 2.44
C SER A 177 11.17 -2.49 1.98
N ASP A 178 11.42 -3.78 2.24
CA ASP A 178 10.45 -4.88 2.07
C ASP A 178 9.29 -4.70 3.10
N ASN A 179 8.04 -4.76 2.63
CA ASN A 179 6.83 -4.52 3.44
C ASN A 179 6.59 -5.60 4.50
N VAL A 180 7.07 -6.84 4.29
CA VAL A 180 6.83 -8.00 5.15
C VAL A 180 8.02 -8.28 6.07
N ASN A 181 9.25 -8.35 5.54
CA ASN A 181 10.42 -8.75 6.33
C ASN A 181 11.34 -7.59 6.71
N LYS A 182 11.06 -6.36 6.24
CA LYS A 182 11.89 -5.18 6.49
C LYS A 182 13.37 -5.40 6.15
N ILE A 183 13.65 -6.32 5.22
CA ILE A 183 15.00 -6.55 4.72
C ILE A 183 15.30 -5.41 3.75
N LYS A 184 16.46 -4.75 3.92
CA LYS A 184 16.96 -3.82 2.90
C LYS A 184 17.04 -4.58 1.57
N ARG A 185 16.22 -4.20 0.59
CA ARG A 185 16.23 -4.85 -0.73
C ARG A 185 17.68 -4.82 -1.23
N LYS A 186 18.23 -5.99 -1.54
CA LYS A 186 19.58 -6.08 -2.11
C LYS A 186 19.51 -5.39 -3.46
N ASN A 187 20.24 -4.29 -3.62
CA ASN A 187 20.52 -3.71 -4.93
C ASN A 187 21.19 -4.80 -5.79
N LEU A 188 20.40 -5.48 -6.63
CA LEU A 188 20.90 -6.17 -7.80
C LEU A 188 21.09 -5.12 -8.91
N GLN A 189 21.87 -4.08 -8.62
CA GLN A 189 22.53 -3.34 -9.69
C GLN A 189 23.65 -4.25 -10.16
N VAL A 190 23.34 -4.99 -11.23
CA VAL A 190 24.31 -5.65 -12.09
C VAL A 190 25.32 -4.58 -12.50
N ASN A 191 26.58 -4.82 -12.14
CA ASN A 191 27.72 -4.09 -12.67
C ASN A 191 27.61 -4.04 -14.20
N ILE A 192 27.44 -2.86 -14.76
CA ILE A 192 27.76 -2.55 -16.16
C ILE A 192 29.17 -1.96 -16.17
#